data_AF-A0A3N5EZ73-F1
#
_entry.id   AF-A0A3N5EZ73-F1
#
_cell.length_a   1.000
_cell.length_b   1.000
_cell.length_c   1.000
_cell.angle_alpha   90.00
_cell.angle_beta   90.00
_cell.angle_gamma   90.00
#
_symmetry.space_group_name_H-M   'P 1'
#
loop_
_entity.id
_entity.type
_entity.pdbx_description
1 polymer ?
#
loop_
_entity_poly.entity_id
_entity_poly.type
_entity_poly.pdbx_seq_one_letter_code
_entity_poly.pdbx_strand_id
1 'polypeptide(L)' 'VRVVCSKGTYIRSLAADIGRRLGCGAYLKELRRTRSGCFSIEQCLPGDVFSAEDVREQVMNSAMSLEQACKLLQ' A
#
# COMPACT_ATOMS: atom_id res chain seq x y z
N VAL A 1 9.83 -2.62 -11.28
CA VAL A 1 10.82 -2.04 -10.32
C VAL A 1 10.18 -2.01 -8.94
N ARG A 2 10.93 -2.27 -7.86
CA ARG A 2 10.49 -2.08 -6.47
C ARG A 2 11.00 -0.74 -5.95
N VAL A 3 10.16 0.03 -5.28
CA VAL A 3 10.50 1.38 -4.79
C VAL A 3 10.16 1.48 -3.31
N VAL A 4 11.11 1.97 -2.51
CA VAL A 4 10.89 2.42 -1.13
C VAL A 4 10.99 3.94 -1.15
N CYS A 5 9.95 4.64 -0.70
CA CYS A 5 9.87 6.08 -0.79
C CYS A 5 9.12 6.68 0.40
N SER A 6 9.34 7.97 0.66
CA SER A 6 8.57 8.74 1.63
C SER A 6 7.16 9.04 1.12
N LYS A 7 6.28 9.50 2.03
CA LYS A 7 4.93 9.96 1.70
C LYS A 7 4.99 11.09 0.65
N GLY A 8 4.02 11.09 -0.27
CA GLY A 8 3.93 12.11 -1.32
C GLY A 8 4.75 11.82 -2.58
N THR A 9 5.46 10.69 -2.66
CA THR A 9 6.18 10.30 -3.88
C THR A 9 5.21 9.86 -4.98
N TYR A 10 5.30 10.47 -6.15
CA TYR A 10 4.48 10.12 -7.33
C TYR A 10 5.21 9.10 -8.21
N ILE A 11 4.87 7.82 -8.09
CA ILE A 11 5.47 6.73 -8.89
C ILE A 11 5.25 6.92 -10.41
N ARG A 12 4.15 7.58 -10.81
CA ARG A 12 3.92 7.96 -12.21
C ARG A 12 4.98 8.91 -12.76
N SER A 13 5.35 9.93 -11.99
CA SER A 13 6.40 10.89 -12.37
C SER A 13 7.76 10.21 -12.42
N LEU A 14 8.06 9.32 -11.46
CA LEU A 14 9.27 8.51 -11.48
C LEU A 14 9.39 7.66 -12.76
N ALA A 15 8.30 7.01 -13.19
CA ALA A 15 8.29 6.26 -14.44
C ALA A 15 8.61 7.16 -15.66
N ALA A 16 7.99 8.34 -15.74
CA ALA A 16 8.27 9.31 -16.80
C ALA A 16 9.72 9.79 -16.81
N ASP A 17 10.30 10.08 -15.63
CA ASP A 17 11.69 10.52 -15.50
C ASP A 17 12.69 9.42 -15.90
N ILE A 18 12.41 8.16 -15.56
CA ILE A 18 13.19 7.00 -16.03
C ILE A 18 13.14 6.91 -17.56
N GLY A 19 11.95 6.99 -18.15
CA GLY A 19 11.79 6.95 -19.60
C GLY A 19 12.50 8.09 -20.32
N ARG A 20 12.47 9.30 -19.75
CA ARG A 20 13.22 10.46 -20.26
C ARG A 20 14.72 10.20 -20.24
N ARG A 21 15.26 9.65 -19.14
CA ARG A 21 16.68 9.31 -19.02
C ARG A 21 17.13 8.21 -19.98
N LEU A 22 16.23 7.29 -20.35
CA LEU A 22 16.50 6.23 -21.33
C LEU A 22 16.32 6.68 -22.79
N GLY A 23 15.77 7.88 -23.04
CA GLY A 23 15.60 8.45 -24.38
C GLY A 23 14.43 7.90 -25.19
N CYS A 24 13.65 6.96 -24.66
CA CYS A 24 12.50 6.35 -25.35
C CYS A 24 11.13 6.75 -24.77
N GLY A 25 11.12 7.40 -23.60
CA GLY A 25 9.89 7.65 -22.84
C GLY A 25 9.37 6.41 -22.11
N ALA A 26 8.56 6.62 -21.07
CA ALA A 26 7.93 5.54 -20.31
C ALA A 26 6.71 6.08 -19.56
N TYR A 27 5.80 5.18 -19.22
CA TYR A 27 4.62 5.46 -18.40
C TYR A 27 4.40 4.32 -17.41
N LEU A 28 3.61 4.59 -16.37
CA LEU A 28 3.27 3.57 -15.37
C LEU A 28 2.17 2.66 -15.92
N LYS A 29 2.52 1.40 -16.21
CA LYS A 29 1.56 0.38 -16.66
C LYS A 29 0.69 -0.17 -15.52
N GLU A 30 1.31 -0.50 -14.39
CA GLU A 30 0.66 -1.10 -13.22
C GLU A 30 1.39 -0.65 -11.96
N LEU A 31 0.66 -0.56 -10.85
CA LEU A 31 1.22 -0.27 -9.54
C LEU A 31 0.52 -1.09 -8.47
N ARG A 32 1.31 -1.82 -7.69
CA ARG A 32 0.86 -2.48 -6.46
C ARG A 32 1.64 -1.93 -5.28
N ARG A 33 0.92 -1.32 -4.33
CA ARG A 33 1.52 -0.87 -3.06
C ARG A 33 1.63 -2.06 -2.13
N THR A 34 2.86 -2.44 -1.74
CA THR A 34 3.11 -3.58 -0.85
C THR A 34 3.28 -3.18 0.62
N ARG A 35 3.44 -1.89 0.91
CA ARG A 35 3.59 -1.37 2.28
C ARG A 35 3.11 0.09 2.39
N SER A 36 2.55 0.45 3.54
CA SER A 36 2.19 1.82 3.91
C SER A 36 2.48 2.02 5.40
N GLY A 37 3.56 2.71 5.74
CA GLY A 37 4.01 2.84 7.14
C GLY A 37 4.31 1.46 7.76
N CYS A 38 3.67 1.17 8.89
CA CYS A 38 3.78 -0.13 9.56
C CYS A 38 2.93 -1.24 8.93
N PHE A 39 2.03 -0.92 8.01
CA PHE A 39 1.14 -1.89 7.38
C PHE A 39 1.77 -2.50 6.13
N SER A 40 1.79 -3.82 6.04
CA SER A 40 2.23 -4.57 4.86
C SER A 40 1.05 -5.23 4.15
N ILE A 41 1.24 -5.60 2.90
CA ILE A 41 0.19 -6.24 2.10
C ILE A 41 -0.18 -7.64 2.62
N GLU A 42 0.74 -8.30 3.30
CA GLU A 42 0.52 -9.61 3.94
C GLU A 42 -0.47 -9.51 5.10
N GLN A 43 -0.67 -8.32 5.67
CA GLN A 43 -1.65 -8.04 6.72
C GLN A 43 -3.01 -7.60 6.15
N CYS A 44 -3.15 -7.53 4.83
CA CYS A 44 -4.35 -7.02 4.18
C CYS A 44 -5.41 -8.13 4.09
N LEU A 45 -6.62 -7.83 4.54
CA LEU A 45 -7.76 -8.71 4.32
C LEU A 45 -8.21 -8.63 2.84
N PRO A 46 -8.49 -9.77 2.19
CA PRO A 46 -9.14 -9.81 0.90
C PRO A 46 -10.47 -9.05 0.89
N GLY A 47 -10.83 -8.43 -0.24
CA GLY A 47 -12.02 -7.58 -0.32
C GLY A 47 -13.35 -8.34 -0.23
N ASP A 48 -13.35 -9.63 -0.56
CA ASP A 48 -14.50 -10.53 -0.46
C ASP A 48 -14.83 -10.94 0.99
N VAL A 49 -13.91 -10.74 1.94
CA VAL A 49 -14.14 -10.95 3.39
C VAL A 49 -15.38 -10.21 3.88
N PHE A 50 -15.68 -9.03 3.32
CA PHE A 50 -16.84 -8.24 3.73
C PHE A 50 -18.20 -8.89 3.39
N SER A 51 -18.20 -9.94 2.57
CA SER A 51 -19.41 -10.70 2.21
C SER A 51 -19.58 -11.98 3.02
N ALA A 52 -18.59 -12.33 3.86
CA ALA A 52 -18.60 -13.56 4.63
C ALA A 52 -19.45 -13.43 5.92
N GLU A 53 -20.06 -14.53 6.35
CA GLU A 53 -20.89 -14.57 7.56
C GLU A 53 -20.08 -14.29 8.84
N ASP A 54 -18.80 -14.65 8.83
CA ASP A 54 -17.83 -14.47 9.92
C ASP A 54 -17.03 -13.15 9.82
N VAL A 55 -17.45 -12.21 8.96
CA VAL A 55 -16.74 -10.93 8.72
C VAL A 55 -16.34 -10.22 10.01
N ARG A 56 -17.20 -10.23 11.03
CA ARG A 56 -16.94 -9.57 12.31
C ARG A 56 -15.71 -10.17 12.99
N GLU A 57 -15.62 -11.49 13.06
CA GLU A 57 -14.50 -12.16 13.71
C GLU A 57 -13.20 -11.92 12.93
N GLN A 58 -13.23 -12.06 11.61
CA GLN A 58 -12.05 -11.85 10.76
C GLN A 58 -11.51 -10.41 10.88
N VAL A 59 -12.40 -9.42 10.86
CA VAL A 59 -12.03 -8.00 11.02
C VAL A 59 -11.48 -7.74 12.42
N MET A 60 -12.14 -8.25 13.48
CA MET A 60 -11.68 -8.03 14.85
C MET A 60 -10.33 -8.69 15.14
N ASN A 61 -10.05 -9.88 14.58
CA ASN A 61 -8.78 -10.58 14.74
C ASN A 61 -7.61 -9.89 14.00
N SER A 62 -7.91 -9.10 12.97
CA SER A 62 -6.91 -8.40 12.15
C SER A 62 -6.82 -6.90 12.46
N ALA A 63 -7.71 -6.38 13.31
CA ALA A 63 -7.77 -4.97 13.64
C ALA A 63 -6.63 -4.55 14.59
N MET A 64 -6.18 -3.31 14.41
CA MET A 64 -5.27 -2.65 15.34
C MET A 64 -6.08 -1.98 16.46
N SER A 65 -5.60 -2.07 17.70
CA SER A 65 -6.22 -1.37 18.82
C SER A 65 -6.02 0.15 18.71
N LEU A 66 -6.89 0.92 19.36
CA LEU A 66 -6.75 2.38 19.39
C LEU A 66 -5.43 2.82 20.03
N GLU A 67 -4.98 2.12 21.08
CA GLU A 67 -3.71 2.39 21.73
C GLU A 67 -2.53 2.20 20.76
N GLN A 68 -2.53 1.12 19.98
CA GLN A 68 -1.52 0.87 18.95
C GLN A 68 -1.56 1.92 17.85
N ALA A 69 -2.76 2.36 17.44
CA ALA A 69 -2.91 3.42 16.44
C ALA A 69 -2.36 4.77 16.93
N CYS A 70 -2.62 5.14 18.19
CA CYS A 70 -2.08 6.36 18.79
C CYS A 70 -0.54 6.36 18.81
N LYS A 71 0.10 5.22 19.07
CA LYS A 71 1.57 5.09 19.05
C LYS A 71 2.19 5.33 17.67
N LEU A 72 1.41 5.27 16.59
CA LEU A 72 1.88 5.55 15.22
C LEU A 72 1.74 7.03 14.83
N LEU A 73 0.97 7.82 15.60
CA LEU A 73 0.69 9.23 15.36
C LEU A 73 1.52 10.17 16.23
N GLN A 74 2.19 9.63 17.25
CA GLN A 74 3.16 10.30 18.12
C GLN A 74 4.56 10.25 17.50
#